data_AF-A0A131XX50-F1
#
_entry.id   AF-A0A131XX50-F1
#
_cell.length_a   1.000
_cell.length_b   1.000
_cell.length_c   1.000
_cell.angle_alpha   90.00
_cell.angle_beta   90.00
_cell.angle_gamma   90.00
#
_symmetry.space_group_name_H-M   'P 1'
#
loop_
_entity.id
_entity.type
_entity.pdbx_description
1 polymer ?
#
loop_
_entity_poly.entity_id
_entity_poly.type
_entity_poly.pdbx_seq_one_letter_code
_entity_poly.pdbx_strand_id
1 'polypeptide(L)'
;ETGRFAMSRLWIFALALGAVGSAAAVPVTNATQRVDYTGHSVLSIVPETSDQLNVLFRLENEMELDFWAEAKLPGSPAVVRVAPENLLKFTKKVSEAGMTAKIEVKNLQKLIDDERHEARFTTYSSAPLRFQRYLRNEEFEKALMSYSEKYDHVEYTVIGKSYEGRDIIGVHITKGKNKPIIFFECGIHAREWVAHATCLYIIDQLATMYEKDETIKHLVDEYEWRIHPVVNPDGYVYTHTSDRMWRKTRSVSKKSKICQGEDANRNFDVGPFCGVGTSKKPCADTYCGDSPFSEPESRAIKNAVEAAKDRMSFYFSLHNFGLMWMFPYAYTNKDAPNHQDLRTIAPRCVIYF
;
A
#
# COMPACT_ATOMS: atom_id res chain seq x y z
N GLU A 1 72.64 11.89 2.76
CA GLU A 1 72.82 11.87 4.23
C GLU A 1 71.49 11.42 4.85
N THR A 2 71.27 10.13 5.12
CA THR A 2 71.58 9.39 6.36
C THR A 2 71.13 10.05 7.66
N GLY A 3 70.21 9.38 8.39
CA GLY A 3 70.04 9.47 9.85
C GLY A 3 68.75 10.15 10.31
N ARG A 4 67.67 9.38 10.55
CA ARG A 4 67.23 8.88 11.87
C ARG A 4 67.02 9.97 12.94
N PHE A 5 65.76 10.20 13.31
CA PHE A 5 65.32 10.16 14.71
C PHE A 5 63.86 9.72 14.77
N ALA A 6 63.64 8.57 15.41
CA ALA A 6 62.33 8.10 15.83
C ALA A 6 61.92 8.85 17.10
N MET A 7 60.67 9.30 17.17
CA MET A 7 59.97 9.35 18.44
C MET A 7 58.48 9.10 18.22
N SER A 8 58.07 7.96 18.75
CA SER A 8 56.71 7.50 18.99
C SER A 8 55.87 8.55 19.71
N ARG A 9 54.70 8.89 19.17
CA ARG A 9 53.53 9.26 19.96
C ARG A 9 52.27 8.68 19.31
N LEU A 10 51.87 7.51 19.80
CA LEU A 10 50.49 7.05 19.74
C LEU A 10 49.63 8.13 20.42
N TRP A 11 48.79 8.80 19.65
CA TRP A 11 47.65 9.51 20.21
C TRP A 11 46.43 8.60 20.05
N ILE A 12 46.14 7.87 21.12
CA ILE A 12 44.84 7.24 21.32
C ILE A 12 43.87 8.39 21.60
N PHE A 13 43.20 8.91 20.58
CA PHE A 13 42.00 9.70 20.77
C PHE A 13 40.82 8.75 20.99
N ALA A 14 40.60 8.40 22.26
CA ALA A 14 39.30 7.96 22.72
C ALA A 14 38.36 9.17 22.71
N LEU A 15 37.73 9.44 21.57
CA LEU A 15 36.57 10.32 21.49
C LEU A 15 35.33 9.45 21.46
N ALA A 16 34.86 9.13 22.67
CA ALA A 16 33.48 8.77 22.92
C ALA A 16 32.61 9.99 22.60
N LEU A 17 32.17 10.11 21.35
CA LEU A 17 31.01 10.91 20.98
C LEU A 17 29.96 9.92 20.51
N GLY A 18 29.13 9.49 21.47
CA GLY A 18 27.87 8.85 21.18
C GLY A 18 27.01 9.83 20.39
N ALA A 19 27.03 9.71 19.07
CA ALA A 19 25.93 10.17 18.26
C ALA A 19 24.75 9.25 18.57
N VAL A 20 23.96 9.64 19.56
CA VAL A 20 22.60 9.12 19.74
C VAL A 20 21.83 9.61 18.51
N GLY A 21 21.90 8.85 17.43
CA GLY A 21 20.91 8.92 16.38
C GLY A 21 19.61 8.48 17.02
N SER A 22 18.71 9.43 17.28
CA SER A 22 17.35 9.16 17.73
C SER A 22 16.53 8.51 16.62
N ALA A 23 16.91 7.29 16.22
CA ALA A 23 15.91 6.32 15.83
C ALA A 23 15.37 5.79 17.16
N ALA A 24 14.17 6.20 17.55
CA ALA A 24 13.48 5.59 18.67
C ALA A 24 13.16 4.14 18.29
N ALA A 25 14.15 3.25 18.42
CA ALA A 25 13.95 1.82 18.44
C ALA A 25 13.25 1.53 19.78
N VAL A 26 11.93 1.36 19.71
CA VAL A 26 11.13 0.92 20.86
C VAL A 26 11.61 -0.49 21.24
N PRO A 27 11.99 -0.74 22.50
CA PRO A 27 12.44 -2.05 22.93
C PRO A 27 11.26 -3.04 22.86
N VAL A 28 11.44 -4.10 22.09
CA VAL A 28 10.45 -5.17 21.95
C VAL A 28 10.50 -6.06 23.17
N THR A 29 9.49 -5.99 24.03
CA THR A 29 9.19 -7.04 25.01
C THR A 29 7.69 -7.28 25.11
N ASN A 30 7.30 -8.54 24.95
CA ASN A 30 5.97 -9.15 25.11
C ASN A 30 4.85 -8.66 24.17
N ALA A 31 4.04 -9.61 23.73
CA ALA A 31 2.95 -9.43 22.78
C ALA A 31 2.09 -8.19 23.10
N THR A 32 1.79 -7.39 22.06
CA THR A 32 0.81 -6.27 22.00
C THR A 32 1.24 -4.83 22.33
N GLN A 33 2.47 -4.39 22.02
CA GLN A 33 2.70 -2.94 21.88
C GLN A 33 2.28 -2.46 20.49
N ARG A 34 1.12 -1.82 20.42
CA ARG A 34 0.67 -1.13 19.20
C ARG A 34 1.42 0.19 19.05
N VAL A 35 1.66 0.61 17.81
CA VAL A 35 2.21 1.95 17.54
C VAL A 35 1.18 3.00 17.96
N ASP A 36 1.64 3.96 18.76
CA ASP A 36 0.84 5.09 19.24
C ASP A 36 1.05 6.30 18.32
N TYR A 37 -0.07 6.84 17.81
CA TYR A 37 -0.09 8.02 16.96
C TYR A 37 -0.62 9.26 17.69
N THR A 38 -0.60 9.27 19.03
CA THR A 38 -1.14 10.37 19.83
C THR A 38 -0.47 11.69 19.45
N GLY A 39 -1.28 12.65 19.02
CA GLY A 39 -0.82 13.98 18.61
C GLY A 39 -0.18 14.04 17.22
N HIS A 40 -0.05 12.92 16.51
CA HIS A 40 0.38 12.97 15.12
C HIS A 40 -0.64 13.74 14.30
N SER A 41 -0.15 14.69 13.51
CA SER A 41 -0.97 15.51 12.63
C SER A 41 -0.86 15.03 11.19
N VAL A 42 -1.95 15.12 10.44
CA VAL A 42 -1.94 14.97 8.98
C VAL A 42 -2.16 16.34 8.37
N LEU A 43 -1.24 16.74 7.48
CA LEU A 43 -1.25 18.05 6.85
C LEU A 43 -1.38 17.91 5.34
N SER A 44 -2.08 18.86 4.71
CA SER A 44 -2.09 19.07 3.27
C SER A 44 -1.25 20.31 2.91
N ILE A 45 -0.48 20.21 1.83
CA ILE A 45 0.35 21.29 1.29
C ILE A 45 0.17 21.32 -0.22
N VAL A 46 -0.07 22.50 -0.81
CA VAL A 46 -0.16 22.67 -2.27
C VAL A 46 1.07 23.43 -2.75
N PRO A 47 2.12 22.77 -3.26
CA PRO A 47 3.24 23.44 -3.90
C PRO A 47 2.80 24.04 -5.25
N GLU A 48 3.09 25.31 -5.48
CA GLU A 48 2.74 26.06 -6.69
C GLU A 48 3.89 26.13 -7.72
N THR A 49 5.10 25.73 -7.33
CA THR A 49 6.28 25.75 -8.20
C THR A 49 7.11 24.46 -8.12
N SER A 50 7.94 24.22 -9.13
CA SER A 50 8.89 23.10 -9.13
C SER A 50 9.91 23.17 -8.00
N ASP A 51 10.30 24.37 -7.57
CA ASP A 51 11.21 24.54 -6.44
C ASP A 51 10.55 24.14 -5.11
N GLN A 52 9.27 24.46 -4.94
CA GLN A 52 8.48 24.03 -3.79
C GLN A 52 8.29 22.51 -3.74
N LEU A 53 8.06 21.87 -4.90
CA LEU A 53 8.06 20.40 -5.00
C LEU A 53 9.40 19.80 -4.53
N ASN A 54 10.53 20.36 -4.99
CA ASN A 54 11.86 19.93 -4.58
C ASN A 54 12.13 20.15 -3.09
N VAL A 55 11.54 21.19 -2.47
CA VAL A 55 11.58 21.38 -1.02
C VAL A 55 10.88 20.22 -0.32
N LEU A 56 9.63 19.90 -0.69
CA LEU A 56 8.88 18.81 -0.04
C LEU A 56 9.60 17.47 -0.18
N PHE A 57 10.13 17.16 -1.37
CA PHE A 57 10.94 15.97 -1.61
C PHE A 57 12.18 15.90 -0.70
N ARG A 58 12.89 17.02 -0.50
CA ARG A 58 14.02 17.05 0.44
C ARG A 58 13.58 16.85 1.89
N LEU A 59 12.48 17.47 2.30
CA LEU A 59 11.96 17.34 3.67
C LEU A 59 11.55 15.90 3.99
N GLU A 60 10.90 15.23 3.06
CA GLU A 60 10.58 13.81 3.17
C GLU A 60 11.82 12.98 3.51
N ASN A 61 12.91 13.18 2.76
CA ASN A 61 14.13 12.42 2.91
C ASN A 61 14.97 12.84 4.15
N GLU A 62 15.03 14.13 4.47
CA GLU A 62 15.80 14.67 5.60
C GLU A 62 15.16 14.34 6.96
N MET A 63 13.84 14.29 7.01
CA MET A 63 13.07 14.11 8.24
C MET A 63 12.39 12.74 8.34
N GLU A 64 12.59 11.87 7.33
CA GLU A 64 12.00 10.52 7.24
C GLU A 64 10.47 10.56 7.46
N LEU A 65 9.81 11.47 6.77
CA LEU A 65 8.37 11.70 6.91
C LEU A 65 7.55 10.69 6.11
N ASP A 66 6.39 10.32 6.63
CA ASP A 66 5.41 9.45 5.97
C ASP A 66 4.47 10.29 5.12
N PHE A 67 4.82 10.44 3.83
CA PHE A 67 3.94 11.03 2.84
C PHE A 67 2.87 10.02 2.43
N TRP A 68 1.62 10.40 2.63
CA TRP A 68 0.47 9.62 2.22
C TRP A 68 0.10 9.87 0.76
N ALA A 69 0.33 11.10 0.29
CA ALA A 69 0.24 11.48 -1.11
C ALA A 69 1.38 12.46 -1.43
N GLU A 70 2.18 12.15 -2.43
CA GLU A 70 3.21 13.06 -2.94
C GLU A 70 2.60 14.00 -3.98
N ALA A 71 2.90 15.30 -3.90
CA ALA A 71 2.62 16.22 -4.99
C ALA A 71 3.58 15.90 -6.16
N LYS A 72 3.03 15.59 -7.33
CA LYS A 72 3.83 15.27 -8.53
C LYS A 72 3.96 16.46 -9.49
N LEU A 73 3.00 17.38 -9.44
CA LEU A 73 2.94 18.57 -10.28
C LEU A 73 2.66 19.82 -9.45
N PRO A 74 3.12 21.01 -9.88
CA PRO A 74 2.68 22.25 -9.27
C PRO A 74 1.15 22.36 -9.29
N GLY A 75 0.56 22.79 -8.18
CA GLY A 75 -0.87 22.86 -7.95
C GLY A 75 -1.52 21.55 -7.46
N SER A 76 -0.80 20.42 -7.45
CA SER A 76 -1.31 19.17 -6.88
C SER A 76 -1.03 19.09 -5.37
N PRO A 77 -1.98 18.62 -4.53
CA PRO A 77 -1.76 18.55 -3.09
C PRO A 77 -0.81 17.41 -2.72
N ALA A 78 0.09 17.67 -1.77
CA ALA A 78 0.79 16.67 -0.98
C ALA A 78 0.08 16.48 0.37
N VAL A 79 0.05 15.25 0.88
CA VAL A 79 -0.50 14.91 2.19
C VAL A 79 0.55 14.15 2.98
N VAL A 80 0.83 14.60 4.21
CA VAL A 80 1.92 14.07 5.04
C VAL A 80 1.49 13.90 6.49
N ARG A 81 1.87 12.78 7.09
CA ARG A 81 1.76 12.56 8.54
C ARG A 81 3.04 13.06 9.22
N VAL A 82 2.87 13.91 10.23
CA VAL A 82 3.98 14.50 10.98
C VAL A 82 3.81 14.23 12.47
N ALA A 83 4.84 13.68 13.09
CA ALA A 83 4.89 13.42 14.53
C ALA A 83 4.97 14.73 15.34
N PRO A 84 4.44 14.78 16.58
CA PRO A 84 4.42 15.99 17.41
C PRO A 84 5.78 16.70 17.51
N GLU A 85 6.85 15.93 17.72
CA GLU A 85 8.22 16.40 17.86
C GLU A 85 8.78 17.06 16.58
N ASN A 86 8.23 16.71 15.41
CA ASN A 86 8.64 17.23 14.11
C ASN A 86 7.73 18.34 13.59
N LEU A 87 6.54 18.53 14.16
CA LEU A 87 5.50 19.41 13.63
C LEU A 87 5.95 20.87 13.49
N LEU A 88 6.55 21.43 14.55
CA LEU A 88 7.01 22.82 14.55
C LEU A 88 8.14 23.04 13.54
N LYS A 89 9.10 22.12 13.49
CA LYS A 89 10.22 22.19 12.55
C LYS A 89 9.75 22.07 11.09
N PHE A 90 8.85 21.12 10.82
CA PHE A 90 8.32 20.88 9.47
C PHE A 90 7.53 22.09 8.96
N THR A 91 6.54 22.56 9.74
CA THR A 91 5.71 23.71 9.37
C THR A 91 6.52 24.99 9.18
N LYS A 92 7.57 25.20 10.00
CA LYS A 92 8.52 26.30 9.80
C LYS A 92 9.24 26.21 8.45
N LYS A 93 9.81 25.05 8.12
CA LYS A 93 10.52 24.86 6.83
C LYS A 93 9.58 25.01 5.62
N VAL A 94 8.34 24.56 5.73
CA VAL A 94 7.31 24.74 4.68
C VAL A 94 6.99 26.23 4.49
N SER A 95 6.81 26.97 5.59
CA SER A 95 6.55 28.42 5.57
C SER A 95 7.74 29.23 5.03
N GLU A 96 8.97 28.90 5.42
CA GLU A 96 10.20 29.52 4.90
C GLU A 96 10.36 29.34 3.38
N ALA A 97 9.77 28.27 2.81
CA ALA A 97 9.73 28.02 1.37
C ALA A 97 8.54 28.69 0.66
N GLY A 98 7.77 29.53 1.35
CA GLY A 98 6.62 30.24 0.80
C GLY A 98 5.38 29.37 0.57
N MET A 99 5.29 28.21 1.23
CA MET A 99 4.12 27.33 1.18
C MET A 99 3.29 27.43 2.46
N THR A 100 2.01 27.06 2.37
CA THR A 100 1.12 26.94 3.54
C THR A 100 0.80 25.48 3.81
N ALA A 101 0.99 25.03 5.07
CA ALA A 101 0.54 23.73 5.52
C ALA A 101 -0.80 23.85 6.25
N LYS A 102 -1.83 23.16 5.75
CA LYS A 102 -3.14 23.07 6.38
C LYS A 102 -3.22 21.78 7.19
N ILE A 103 -3.57 21.88 8.48
CA ILE A 103 -3.80 20.71 9.32
C ILE A 103 -5.18 20.13 8.98
N GLU A 104 -5.21 18.93 8.41
CA GLU A 104 -6.45 18.20 8.12
C GLU A 104 -6.88 17.34 9.32
N VAL A 105 -5.91 16.73 10.00
CA VAL A 105 -6.14 15.92 11.22
C VAL A 105 -5.17 16.36 12.29
N LYS A 106 -5.68 16.76 13.46
CA LYS A 106 -4.85 17.18 14.60
C LYS A 106 -4.32 16.03 15.45
N ASN A 107 -5.08 14.94 15.55
CA ASN A 107 -4.72 13.77 16.33
C ASN A 107 -5.18 12.50 15.61
N LEU A 108 -4.25 11.88 14.88
CA LEU A 108 -4.50 10.66 14.12
C LEU A 108 -4.92 9.49 15.03
N GLN A 109 -4.38 9.39 16.24
CA GLN A 109 -4.76 8.31 17.17
C GLN A 109 -6.26 8.31 17.46
N LYS A 110 -6.88 9.49 17.55
CA LYS A 110 -8.32 9.58 17.78
C LYS A 110 -9.13 8.90 16.68
N LEU A 111 -8.76 9.10 15.41
CA LEU A 111 -9.44 8.46 14.28
C LEU A 111 -9.26 6.94 14.30
N ILE A 112 -8.06 6.48 14.67
CA ILE A 112 -7.77 5.04 14.81
C ILE A 112 -8.58 4.42 15.94
N ASP A 113 -8.72 5.13 17.07
CA ASP A 113 -9.49 4.65 18.22
C ASP A 113 -10.99 4.63 17.92
N ASP A 114 -11.51 5.64 17.22
CA ASP A 114 -12.91 5.70 16.78
C ASP A 114 -13.22 4.52 15.81
N GLU A 115 -12.40 4.28 14.78
CA GLU A 115 -12.53 3.15 13.84
C GLU A 115 -12.57 1.80 14.57
N ARG A 116 -11.69 1.62 15.57
CA ARG A 116 -11.62 0.39 16.37
C ARG A 116 -12.77 0.25 17.35
N HIS A 117 -13.27 1.36 17.90
CA HIS A 117 -14.42 1.36 18.79
C HIS A 117 -15.65 0.88 18.03
N GLU A 118 -15.94 1.46 16.86
CA GLU A 118 -17.06 1.06 16.00
C GLU A 118 -16.99 -0.43 15.64
N ALA A 119 -15.81 -0.93 15.27
CA ALA A 119 -15.63 -2.33 14.91
C ALA A 119 -15.94 -3.33 16.04
N ARG A 120 -15.81 -2.94 17.32
CA ARG A 120 -16.09 -3.82 18.48
C ARG A 120 -17.58 -4.12 18.66
N PHE A 121 -18.46 -3.23 18.22
CA PHE A 121 -19.91 -3.39 18.39
C PHE A 121 -20.56 -4.14 17.22
N THR A 122 -19.79 -4.47 16.19
CA THR A 122 -20.24 -5.23 15.02
C THR A 122 -19.64 -6.63 15.03
N THR A 123 -20.45 -7.66 15.28
CA THR A 123 -19.99 -9.06 15.20
C THR A 123 -20.09 -9.58 13.77
N TYR A 124 -19.16 -10.46 13.38
CA TYR A 124 -19.29 -11.24 12.14
C TYR A 124 -20.39 -12.29 12.35
N SER A 125 -21.63 -12.02 11.89
CA SER A 125 -22.72 -13.00 12.01
C SER A 125 -23.57 -13.20 10.75
N SER A 126 -23.52 -12.31 9.74
CA SER A 126 -24.27 -12.48 8.49
C SER A 126 -23.82 -11.52 7.37
N ALA A 127 -24.18 -11.84 6.11
CA ALA A 127 -23.88 -11.04 4.90
C ALA A 127 -24.12 -9.51 5.02
N PRO A 128 -25.24 -9.02 5.61
CA PRO A 128 -25.46 -7.56 5.72
C PRO A 128 -24.52 -6.84 6.70
N LEU A 129 -23.83 -7.55 7.60
CA LEU A 129 -22.88 -6.95 8.55
C LEU A 129 -21.45 -6.85 7.97
N ARG A 130 -21.17 -7.48 6.83
CA ARG A 130 -19.82 -7.51 6.21
C ARG A 130 -19.32 -6.15 5.73
N PHE A 131 -20.23 -5.23 5.47
CA PHE A 131 -19.93 -3.90 4.93
C PHE A 131 -20.13 -2.77 5.95
N GLN A 132 -20.34 -3.10 7.23
CA GLN A 132 -20.47 -2.11 8.31
C GLN A 132 -19.15 -1.81 9.01
N ARG A 133 -18.09 -2.59 8.73
CA ARG A 133 -16.73 -2.35 9.23
C ARG A 133 -15.68 -3.02 8.35
N TYR A 134 -14.42 -2.70 8.60
CA TYR A 134 -13.30 -3.42 7.98
C TYR A 134 -13.13 -4.82 8.59
N LEU A 135 -13.03 -5.82 7.73
CA LEU A 135 -12.87 -7.21 8.12
C LEU A 135 -11.41 -7.53 8.50
N ARG A 136 -11.21 -8.53 9.33
CA ARG A 136 -9.90 -9.15 9.57
C ARG A 136 -9.60 -10.16 8.47
N ASN A 137 -8.33 -10.56 8.32
CA ASN A 137 -7.91 -11.52 7.30
C ASN A 137 -8.71 -12.83 7.35
N GLU A 138 -8.91 -13.42 8.54
CA GLU A 138 -9.69 -14.68 8.66
C GLU A 138 -11.18 -14.50 8.33
N GLU A 139 -11.70 -13.27 8.42
CA GLU A 139 -13.10 -12.97 8.07
C GLU A 139 -13.29 -12.81 6.57
N PHE A 140 -12.28 -12.32 5.85
CA PHE A 140 -12.26 -12.39 4.38
C PHE A 140 -12.29 -13.84 3.92
N GLU A 141 -11.42 -14.70 4.46
CA GLU A 141 -11.40 -16.13 4.12
C GLU A 141 -12.77 -16.79 4.29
N LYS A 142 -13.38 -16.61 5.47
CA LYS A 142 -14.73 -17.11 5.76
C LYS A 142 -15.79 -16.52 4.81
N ALA A 143 -15.68 -15.24 4.47
CA ALA A 143 -16.63 -14.61 3.55
C ALA A 143 -16.52 -15.22 2.15
N LEU A 144 -15.31 -15.35 1.60
CA LEU A 144 -15.09 -15.90 0.26
C LEU A 144 -15.51 -17.36 0.17
N MET A 145 -15.15 -18.20 1.15
CA MET A 145 -15.62 -19.59 1.22
C MET A 145 -17.15 -19.67 1.25
N SER A 146 -17.81 -18.82 2.06
CA SER A 146 -19.27 -18.81 2.12
C SER A 146 -19.96 -18.40 0.80
N TYR A 147 -19.34 -17.54 -0.01
CA TYR A 147 -19.87 -17.24 -1.35
C TYR A 147 -19.73 -18.46 -2.26
N SER A 148 -18.57 -19.15 -2.23
CA SER A 148 -18.33 -20.33 -3.04
C SER A 148 -19.22 -21.52 -2.67
N GLU A 149 -19.52 -21.71 -1.38
CA GLU A 149 -20.45 -22.74 -0.91
C GLU A 149 -21.90 -22.46 -1.35
N LYS A 150 -22.28 -21.18 -1.48
CA LYS A 150 -23.67 -20.76 -1.69
C LYS A 150 -24.01 -20.53 -3.18
N TYR A 151 -23.04 -20.11 -3.98
CA TYR A 151 -23.26 -19.68 -5.37
C TYR A 151 -22.41 -20.53 -6.33
N ASP A 152 -23.07 -21.25 -7.23
CA ASP A 152 -22.46 -22.22 -8.16
C ASP A 152 -21.45 -21.62 -9.16
N HIS A 153 -21.57 -20.32 -9.43
CA HIS A 153 -20.72 -19.55 -10.31
C HIS A 153 -19.57 -18.87 -9.57
N VAL A 154 -19.35 -19.17 -8.28
CA VAL A 154 -18.26 -18.65 -7.45
C VAL A 154 -17.35 -19.78 -6.98
N GLU A 155 -16.07 -19.69 -7.30
CA GLU A 155 -15.04 -20.64 -6.87
C GLU A 155 -14.03 -19.93 -5.95
N TYR A 156 -13.84 -20.45 -4.74
CA TYR A 156 -12.77 -20.00 -3.84
C TYR A 156 -11.40 -20.43 -4.37
N THR A 157 -10.42 -19.52 -4.34
CA THR A 157 -9.08 -19.78 -4.90
C THR A 157 -7.97 -19.25 -4.01
N VAL A 158 -6.78 -19.83 -4.16
CA VAL A 158 -5.54 -19.39 -3.53
C VAL A 158 -4.46 -19.32 -4.61
N ILE A 159 -3.81 -18.16 -4.76
CA ILE A 159 -2.79 -17.93 -5.80
C ILE A 159 -1.35 -18.07 -5.31
N GLY A 160 -1.16 -18.24 -4.00
CA GLY A 160 0.15 -18.39 -3.38
C GLY A 160 0.09 -18.21 -1.88
N LYS A 161 1.27 -18.12 -1.27
CA LYS A 161 1.43 -17.83 0.15
C LYS A 161 2.28 -16.59 0.34
N SER A 162 2.00 -15.84 1.39
CA SER A 162 2.79 -14.70 1.85
C SER A 162 4.09 -15.13 2.53
N TYR A 163 4.92 -14.16 2.92
CA TYR A 163 6.18 -14.43 3.61
C TYR A 163 5.99 -15.17 4.95
N GLU A 164 5.00 -14.79 5.74
CA GLU A 164 4.63 -15.43 7.01
C GLU A 164 3.71 -16.65 6.81
N GLY A 165 3.49 -17.09 5.57
CA GLY A 165 2.84 -18.36 5.24
C GLY A 165 1.31 -18.34 5.14
N ARG A 166 0.68 -17.16 5.11
CA ARG A 166 -0.77 -17.00 4.93
C ARG A 166 -1.15 -17.17 3.47
N ASP A 167 -2.32 -17.73 3.21
CA ASP A 167 -2.84 -17.85 1.85
C ASP A 167 -3.17 -16.48 1.25
N ILE A 168 -2.83 -16.31 -0.02
CA ILE A 168 -3.26 -15.17 -0.83
C ILE A 168 -4.55 -15.60 -1.52
N ILE A 169 -5.65 -15.23 -0.87
CA ILE A 169 -7.00 -15.72 -1.17
C ILE A 169 -7.69 -14.90 -2.26
N GLY A 170 -8.67 -15.50 -2.93
CA GLY A 170 -9.53 -14.81 -3.88
C GLY A 170 -10.70 -15.68 -4.33
N VAL A 171 -11.43 -15.19 -5.32
CA VAL A 171 -12.50 -15.93 -5.98
C VAL A 171 -12.39 -15.80 -7.50
N HIS A 172 -12.80 -16.86 -8.20
CA HIS A 172 -13.16 -16.80 -9.60
C HIS A 172 -14.69 -16.79 -9.70
N ILE A 173 -15.26 -15.81 -10.40
CA ILE A 173 -16.71 -15.69 -10.60
C ILE A 173 -17.01 -15.73 -12.10
N THR A 174 -17.71 -16.76 -12.56
CA THR A 174 -17.99 -16.95 -13.99
C THR A 174 -19.12 -17.92 -14.26
N LYS A 175 -19.86 -17.71 -15.36
CA LYS A 175 -20.75 -18.73 -15.94
C LYS A 175 -20.18 -19.28 -17.24
N GLY A 176 -19.81 -20.57 -17.23
CA GLY A 176 -19.24 -21.25 -18.39
C GLY A 176 -17.71 -21.41 -18.31
N LYS A 177 -17.07 -21.59 -19.46
CA LYS A 177 -15.62 -21.84 -19.57
C LYS A 177 -15.00 -20.95 -20.64
N ASN A 178 -13.68 -20.74 -20.55
CA ASN A 178 -12.88 -20.04 -21.55
C ASN A 178 -13.34 -18.60 -21.87
N LYS A 179 -13.81 -17.87 -20.85
CA LYS A 179 -14.22 -16.47 -20.97
C LYS A 179 -13.02 -15.52 -20.88
N PRO A 180 -13.10 -14.30 -21.44
CA PRO A 180 -12.12 -13.26 -21.17
C PRO A 180 -12.08 -12.94 -19.67
N ILE A 181 -10.88 -12.70 -19.13
CA ILE A 181 -10.66 -12.49 -17.71
C ILE A 181 -10.61 -11.00 -17.38
N ILE A 182 -11.28 -10.63 -16.30
CA ILE A 182 -11.08 -9.36 -15.60
C ILE A 182 -10.44 -9.68 -14.26
N PHE A 183 -9.21 -9.22 -14.06
CA PHE A 183 -8.43 -9.48 -12.85
C PHE A 183 -8.41 -8.26 -11.94
N PHE A 184 -8.73 -8.46 -10.67
CA PHE A 184 -8.63 -7.46 -9.62
C PHE A 184 -7.67 -7.95 -8.54
N GLU A 185 -6.71 -7.11 -8.19
CA GLU A 185 -6.05 -7.19 -6.90
C GLU A 185 -6.30 -5.93 -6.07
N CYS A 186 -6.47 -6.16 -4.78
CA CYS A 186 -6.68 -5.13 -3.79
C CYS A 186 -5.71 -5.34 -2.63
N GLY A 187 -5.34 -4.22 -2.01
CA GLY A 187 -4.67 -4.28 -0.72
C GLY A 187 -3.21 -4.68 -0.78
N ILE A 188 -2.54 -4.44 -1.91
CA ILE A 188 -1.10 -4.61 -2.01
C ILE A 188 -0.35 -3.72 -1.00
N HIS A 189 -0.90 -2.54 -0.68
CA HIS A 189 -0.53 -1.79 0.51
C HIS A 189 -1.50 -2.04 1.66
N ALA A 190 -0.95 -2.46 2.79
CA ALA A 190 -1.73 -2.97 3.90
C ALA A 190 -2.67 -1.94 4.55
N ARG A 191 -2.24 -0.69 4.74
CA ARG A 191 -3.03 0.37 5.40
C ARG A 191 -4.27 0.83 4.63
N GLU A 192 -4.39 0.48 3.36
CA GLU A 192 -5.42 0.93 2.43
C GLU A 192 -6.72 0.09 2.59
N TRP A 193 -7.28 0.08 3.80
CA TRP A 193 -8.37 -0.82 4.20
C TRP A 193 -9.62 -0.74 3.32
N VAL A 194 -9.94 0.44 2.76
CA VAL A 194 -11.07 0.60 1.84
C VAL A 194 -10.90 -0.18 0.54
N ALA A 195 -9.67 -0.31 0.01
CA ALA A 195 -9.44 -1.09 -1.22
C ALA A 195 -9.86 -2.56 -1.02
N HIS A 196 -9.50 -3.14 0.13
CA HIS A 196 -9.88 -4.50 0.51
C HIS A 196 -11.41 -4.65 0.60
N ALA A 197 -12.07 -3.70 1.27
CA ALA A 197 -13.52 -3.68 1.43
C ALA A 197 -14.26 -3.50 0.08
N THR A 198 -13.74 -2.66 -0.81
CA THR A 198 -14.30 -2.45 -2.15
C THR A 198 -14.19 -3.71 -3.00
N CYS A 199 -13.06 -4.43 -2.99
CA CYS A 199 -12.98 -5.73 -3.68
C CYS A 199 -14.02 -6.72 -3.14
N LEU A 200 -14.20 -6.80 -1.82
CA LEU A 200 -15.23 -7.67 -1.24
C LEU A 200 -16.64 -7.25 -1.67
N TYR A 201 -16.90 -5.95 -1.80
CA TYR A 201 -18.18 -5.44 -2.28
C TYR A 201 -18.43 -5.83 -3.74
N ILE A 202 -17.42 -5.73 -4.61
CA ILE A 202 -17.52 -6.20 -6.01
C ILE A 202 -17.84 -7.70 -6.04
N ILE A 203 -17.15 -8.51 -5.24
CA ILE A 203 -17.43 -9.95 -5.11
C ILE A 203 -18.88 -10.20 -4.68
N ASP A 204 -19.35 -9.48 -3.67
CA ASP A 204 -20.72 -9.61 -3.16
C ASP A 204 -21.78 -9.23 -4.22
N GLN A 205 -21.56 -8.15 -4.97
CA GLN A 205 -22.47 -7.78 -6.06
C GLN A 205 -22.49 -8.86 -7.15
N LEU A 206 -21.33 -9.29 -7.63
CA LEU A 206 -21.24 -10.32 -8.69
C LEU A 206 -21.85 -11.65 -8.26
N ALA A 207 -21.69 -12.05 -6.99
CA ALA A 207 -22.23 -13.30 -6.47
C ALA A 207 -23.74 -13.24 -6.16
N THR A 208 -24.18 -12.17 -5.48
CA THR A 208 -25.53 -12.14 -4.88
C THR A 208 -26.60 -11.55 -5.79
N MET A 209 -26.19 -10.79 -6.81
CA MET A 209 -27.07 -10.12 -7.77
C MET A 209 -27.12 -10.81 -9.13
N TYR A 210 -26.33 -11.87 -9.37
CA TYR A 210 -26.31 -12.60 -10.64
C TYR A 210 -27.69 -13.04 -11.16
N GLU A 211 -28.57 -13.54 -10.28
CA GLU A 211 -29.94 -13.94 -10.66
C GLU A 211 -30.99 -12.82 -10.48
N LYS A 212 -30.58 -11.61 -10.11
CA LYS A 212 -31.48 -10.51 -9.71
C LYS A 212 -31.31 -9.23 -10.52
N ASP A 213 -30.15 -9.05 -11.15
CA ASP A 213 -29.81 -7.87 -11.93
C ASP A 213 -29.26 -8.30 -13.29
N GLU A 214 -29.95 -7.91 -14.36
CA GLU A 214 -29.59 -8.28 -15.74
C GLU A 214 -28.22 -7.73 -16.17
N THR A 215 -27.78 -6.60 -15.61
CA THR A 215 -26.46 -6.04 -15.90
C THR A 215 -25.37 -6.89 -15.26
N ILE A 216 -25.54 -7.25 -13.97
CA ILE A 216 -24.61 -8.14 -13.27
C ILE A 216 -24.60 -9.52 -13.93
N LYS A 217 -25.78 -10.05 -14.30
CA LYS A 217 -25.92 -11.30 -15.03
C LYS A 217 -25.08 -11.29 -16.30
N HIS A 218 -25.27 -10.27 -17.13
CA HIS A 218 -24.52 -10.10 -18.37
C HIS A 218 -23.00 -10.02 -18.13
N LEU A 219 -22.55 -9.31 -17.08
CA LEU A 219 -21.14 -9.24 -16.73
C LEU A 219 -20.53 -10.59 -16.34
N VAL A 220 -21.24 -11.43 -15.60
CA VAL A 220 -20.78 -12.77 -15.17
C VAL A 220 -20.90 -13.81 -16.30
N ASP A 221 -21.87 -13.65 -17.19
CA ASP A 221 -22.06 -14.51 -18.37
C ASP A 221 -20.97 -14.23 -19.44
N GLU A 222 -20.50 -13.00 -19.57
CA GLU A 222 -19.50 -12.60 -20.56
C GLU A 222 -18.05 -12.76 -20.09
N TYR A 223 -17.77 -12.59 -18.78
CA TYR A 223 -16.41 -12.55 -18.25
C TYR A 223 -16.16 -13.55 -17.12
N GLU A 224 -14.88 -13.91 -16.94
CA GLU A 224 -14.39 -14.55 -15.72
C GLU A 224 -13.75 -13.49 -14.83
N TRP A 225 -14.35 -13.23 -13.67
CA TRP A 225 -13.85 -12.25 -12.71
C TRP A 225 -12.94 -12.93 -11.71
N ARG A 226 -11.65 -12.60 -11.71
CA ARG A 226 -10.68 -13.11 -10.74
C ARG A 226 -10.32 -12.01 -9.76
N ILE A 227 -10.78 -12.12 -8.52
CA ILE A 227 -10.69 -11.03 -7.55
C ILE A 227 -9.97 -11.51 -6.29
N HIS A 228 -8.87 -10.83 -5.96
CA HIS A 228 -8.03 -11.10 -4.79
C HIS A 228 -8.08 -9.91 -3.83
N PRO A 229 -8.93 -9.95 -2.77
CA PRO A 229 -9.19 -8.79 -1.93
C PRO A 229 -8.06 -8.44 -0.95
N VAL A 230 -7.12 -9.36 -0.71
CA VAL A 230 -6.02 -9.21 0.27
C VAL A 230 -4.74 -9.82 -0.30
N VAL A 231 -4.02 -9.08 -1.16
CA VAL A 231 -2.78 -9.62 -1.76
C VAL A 231 -1.52 -9.46 -0.89
N ASN A 232 -1.59 -8.62 0.15
CA ASN A 232 -0.56 -8.50 1.18
C ASN A 232 -1.15 -8.87 2.57
N PRO A 233 -1.45 -10.16 2.82
CA PRO A 233 -2.15 -10.57 4.04
C PRO A 233 -1.31 -10.36 5.30
N ASP A 234 0.02 -10.45 5.22
CA ASP A 234 0.89 -10.24 6.38
C ASP A 234 0.90 -8.79 6.82
N GLY A 235 1.09 -7.87 5.87
CA GLY A 235 0.97 -6.45 6.13
C GLY A 235 -0.42 -6.12 6.66
N TYR A 236 -1.47 -6.67 6.06
CA TYR A 236 -2.85 -6.42 6.48
C TYR A 236 -3.08 -6.85 7.93
N VAL A 237 -2.68 -8.07 8.32
CA VAL A 237 -2.75 -8.53 9.72
C VAL A 237 -1.93 -7.63 10.64
N TYR A 238 -0.76 -7.17 10.21
CA TYR A 238 0.08 -6.26 10.99
C TYR A 238 -0.62 -4.91 11.28
N THR A 239 -1.43 -4.40 10.33
CA THR A 239 -2.21 -3.17 10.55
C THR A 239 -3.33 -3.30 11.58
N HIS A 240 -3.90 -4.50 11.72
CA HIS A 240 -4.92 -4.79 12.73
C HIS A 240 -4.32 -5.04 14.13
N THR A 241 -3.09 -5.53 14.19
CA THR A 241 -2.48 -6.03 15.43
C THR A 241 -1.46 -5.09 16.05
N SER A 242 -0.68 -4.37 15.23
CA SER A 242 0.53 -3.65 15.66
C SER A 242 0.56 -2.20 15.15
N ASP A 243 0.71 -2.00 13.84
CA ASP A 243 0.91 -0.68 13.23
C ASP A 243 -0.14 -0.40 12.16
N ARG A 244 -1.13 0.43 12.49
CA ARG A 244 -2.25 0.77 11.59
C ARG A 244 -1.80 1.49 10.31
N MET A 245 -0.65 2.17 10.31
CA MET A 245 -0.09 2.90 9.18
C MET A 245 0.91 2.07 8.36
N TRP A 246 1.09 0.79 8.70
CA TRP A 246 1.98 -0.09 7.95
C TRP A 246 1.54 -0.25 6.49
N ARG A 247 2.47 -0.04 5.56
CA ARG A 247 2.22 -0.09 4.11
C ARG A 247 2.74 -1.37 3.47
N LYS A 248 3.96 -1.77 3.83
CA LYS A 248 4.78 -2.75 3.13
C LYS A 248 4.34 -4.20 3.38
N THR A 249 5.01 -5.15 2.76
CA THR A 249 5.00 -6.56 3.17
C THR A 249 5.66 -6.76 4.55
N ARG A 250 5.87 -8.00 4.98
CA ARG A 250 6.50 -8.34 6.28
C ARG A 250 7.76 -9.19 6.15
N SER A 251 8.34 -9.27 4.96
CA SER A 251 9.59 -9.97 4.73
C SER A 251 10.75 -9.38 5.56
N VAL A 252 11.72 -10.23 5.91
CA VAL A 252 12.96 -9.74 6.55
C VAL A 252 13.95 -9.38 5.45
N SER A 253 14.34 -8.10 5.39
CA SER A 253 15.32 -7.64 4.42
C SER A 253 16.68 -8.33 4.66
N LYS A 254 17.36 -8.75 3.60
CA LYS A 254 18.75 -9.24 3.70
C LYS A 254 19.71 -8.12 4.11
N LYS A 255 19.35 -6.86 3.86
CA LYS A 255 20.17 -5.66 4.12
C LYS A 255 19.95 -5.05 5.50
N SER A 256 18.83 -5.35 6.17
CA SER A 256 18.52 -4.83 7.51
C SER A 256 17.73 -5.85 8.32
N LYS A 257 18.22 -6.13 9.53
CA LYS A 257 17.48 -6.96 10.50
C LYS A 257 16.42 -6.18 11.28
N ILE A 258 16.47 -4.85 11.24
CA ILE A 258 15.56 -3.96 11.98
C ILE A 258 14.37 -3.57 11.10
N CYS A 259 14.64 -3.27 9.83
CA CYS A 259 13.64 -2.79 8.89
C CYS A 259 13.06 -3.95 8.09
N GLN A 260 11.75 -4.11 8.19
CA GLN A 260 10.99 -5.20 7.59
C GLN A 260 10.15 -4.70 6.42
N GLY A 261 9.87 -5.60 5.49
CA GLY A 261 9.00 -5.40 4.35
C GLY A 261 9.62 -4.60 3.21
N GLU A 262 9.10 -4.87 2.04
CA GLU A 262 9.35 -4.17 0.79
C GLU A 262 8.02 -3.54 0.31
N ASP A 263 8.10 -2.45 -0.46
CA ASP A 263 6.93 -1.91 -1.14
C ASP A 263 6.60 -2.85 -2.30
N ALA A 264 5.55 -3.67 -2.11
CA ALA A 264 5.13 -4.65 -3.11
C ALA A 264 4.76 -4.01 -4.45
N ASN A 265 4.29 -2.75 -4.49
CA ASN A 265 4.01 -2.02 -5.74
C ASN A 265 5.25 -1.29 -6.31
N ARG A 266 6.45 -1.56 -5.77
CA ARG A 266 7.76 -1.21 -6.36
C ARG A 266 8.60 -2.44 -6.66
N ASN A 267 8.06 -3.63 -6.41
CA ASN A 267 8.78 -4.90 -6.50
C ASN A 267 8.61 -5.61 -7.85
N PHE A 268 7.78 -5.10 -8.78
CA PHE A 268 7.57 -5.70 -10.09
C PHE A 268 8.72 -5.43 -11.06
N ASP A 269 8.96 -6.35 -12.01
CA ASP A 269 9.98 -6.22 -13.07
C ASP A 269 9.49 -5.33 -14.22
N VAL A 270 9.42 -4.02 -13.97
CA VAL A 270 8.97 -3.03 -14.96
C VAL A 270 9.90 -1.83 -15.00
N GLY A 271 10.39 -1.53 -16.21
CA GLY A 271 11.38 -0.47 -16.41
C GLY A 271 12.69 -0.76 -15.65
N PRO A 272 13.49 0.28 -15.36
CA PRO A 272 14.66 0.14 -14.49
C PRO A 272 14.22 -0.19 -13.05
N PHE A 273 14.47 -1.42 -12.58
CA PHE A 273 14.17 -1.82 -11.21
C PHE A 273 14.85 -0.91 -10.18
N CYS A 274 14.11 -0.55 -9.12
CA CYS A 274 14.51 0.50 -8.16
C CYS A 274 14.85 1.85 -8.83
N GLY A 275 14.09 2.21 -9.87
CA GLY A 275 14.21 3.47 -10.60
C GLY A 275 13.54 4.65 -9.89
N VAL A 276 13.08 5.61 -10.68
CA VAL A 276 12.42 6.85 -10.20
C VAL A 276 11.20 6.51 -9.35
N GLY A 277 11.01 7.24 -8.24
CA GLY A 277 9.85 7.05 -7.34
C GLY A 277 9.96 5.83 -6.42
N THR A 278 11.18 5.33 -6.20
CA THR A 278 11.49 4.21 -5.31
C THR A 278 12.65 4.54 -4.37
N SER A 279 12.86 3.73 -3.35
CA SER A 279 14.00 3.82 -2.44
C SER A 279 14.78 2.52 -2.38
N LYS A 280 16.11 2.62 -2.24
CA LYS A 280 17.00 1.48 -1.95
C LYS A 280 17.27 1.29 -0.46
N LYS A 281 16.73 2.15 0.40
CA LYS A 281 16.89 2.09 1.86
C LYS A 281 15.83 1.15 2.44
N PRO A 282 16.18 0.06 3.15
CA PRO A 282 15.21 -0.90 3.68
C PRO A 282 14.13 -0.31 4.60
N CYS A 283 14.44 0.79 5.29
CA CYS A 283 13.53 1.43 6.24
C CYS A 283 12.54 2.40 5.56
N ALA A 284 12.74 2.73 4.29
CA ALA A 284 11.80 3.57 3.56
C ALA A 284 10.51 2.80 3.24
N ASP A 285 9.38 3.51 3.25
CA ASP A 285 8.08 2.96 2.87
C ASP A 285 8.00 2.59 1.39
N THR A 286 8.84 3.19 0.55
CA THR A 286 8.96 2.94 -0.89
C THR A 286 10.16 2.03 -1.24
N TYR A 287 10.66 1.25 -0.27
CA TYR A 287 11.77 0.32 -0.49
C TYR A 287 11.41 -0.69 -1.60
N CYS A 288 12.10 -0.61 -2.73
CA CYS A 288 11.81 -1.44 -3.92
C CYS A 288 12.11 -2.93 -3.73
N GLY A 289 12.99 -3.26 -2.78
CA GLY A 289 13.42 -4.62 -2.50
C GLY A 289 14.81 -4.99 -3.00
N ASP A 290 15.16 -6.25 -2.82
CA ASP A 290 16.47 -6.79 -3.20
C ASP A 290 16.60 -7.08 -4.70
N SER A 291 15.51 -7.47 -5.36
CA SER A 291 15.44 -7.76 -6.80
C SER A 291 13.98 -7.72 -7.27
N PRO A 292 13.70 -7.64 -8.58
CA PRO A 292 12.32 -7.82 -9.05
C PRO A 292 11.74 -9.14 -8.53
N PHE A 293 10.50 -9.07 -8.07
CA PHE A 293 9.76 -10.17 -7.48
C PHE A 293 10.47 -10.86 -6.30
N SER A 294 11.21 -10.11 -5.47
CA SER A 294 11.78 -10.64 -4.21
C SER A 294 10.71 -10.99 -3.17
N GLU A 295 9.52 -10.40 -3.26
CA GLU A 295 8.42 -10.69 -2.34
C GLU A 295 7.56 -11.88 -2.82
N PRO A 296 7.24 -12.85 -1.96
CA PRO A 296 6.38 -13.98 -2.33
C PRO A 296 4.98 -13.54 -2.79
N GLU A 297 4.45 -12.45 -2.25
CA GLU A 297 3.17 -11.85 -2.63
C GLU A 297 3.22 -11.36 -4.08
N SER A 298 4.25 -10.61 -4.46
CA SER A 298 4.41 -10.13 -5.84
C SER A 298 4.61 -11.28 -6.84
N ARG A 299 5.32 -12.35 -6.43
CA ARG A 299 5.46 -13.58 -7.24
C ARG A 299 4.14 -14.30 -7.43
N ALA A 300 3.31 -14.38 -6.40
CA ALA A 300 1.99 -15.01 -6.51
C ALA A 300 1.12 -14.27 -7.53
N ILE A 301 1.09 -12.93 -7.49
CA ILE A 301 0.38 -12.11 -8.49
C ILE A 301 0.95 -12.35 -9.89
N LYS A 302 2.28 -12.28 -10.05
CA LYS A 302 2.95 -12.57 -11.34
C LYS A 302 2.51 -13.91 -11.90
N ASN A 303 2.59 -14.97 -11.12
CA ASN A 303 2.26 -16.33 -11.56
C ASN A 303 0.78 -16.46 -11.93
N ALA A 304 -0.12 -15.83 -11.16
CA ALA A 304 -1.56 -15.82 -11.45
C ALA A 304 -1.87 -15.08 -12.76
N VAL A 305 -1.22 -13.93 -12.99
CA VAL A 305 -1.37 -13.15 -14.22
C VAL A 305 -0.77 -13.89 -15.42
N GLU A 306 0.42 -14.48 -15.28
CA GLU A 306 1.05 -15.28 -16.34
C GLU A 306 0.21 -16.49 -16.74
N ALA A 307 -0.42 -17.16 -15.78
CA ALA A 307 -1.35 -18.26 -16.03
C ALA A 307 -2.66 -17.83 -16.71
N ALA A 308 -3.02 -16.55 -16.61
CA ALA A 308 -4.23 -15.96 -17.17
C ALA A 308 -4.00 -15.17 -18.48
N LYS A 309 -2.74 -14.90 -18.84
CA LYS A 309 -2.35 -13.85 -19.80
C LYS A 309 -3.05 -13.94 -21.16
N ASP A 310 -3.26 -15.15 -21.68
CA ASP A 310 -3.82 -15.35 -23.02
C ASP A 310 -5.33 -15.06 -23.09
N ARG A 311 -5.99 -14.94 -21.93
CA ARG A 311 -7.41 -14.58 -21.82
C ARG A 311 -7.65 -13.26 -21.10
N MET A 312 -6.59 -12.58 -20.65
CA MET A 312 -6.71 -11.37 -19.84
C MET A 312 -7.17 -10.18 -20.69
N SER A 313 -8.33 -9.61 -20.38
CA SER A 313 -8.81 -8.37 -21.00
C SER A 313 -8.46 -7.13 -20.19
N PHE A 314 -8.64 -7.19 -18.87
CA PHE A 314 -8.39 -6.06 -17.97
C PHE A 314 -7.70 -6.52 -16.69
N TYR A 315 -6.77 -5.67 -16.22
CA TYR A 315 -6.13 -5.79 -14.92
C TYR A 315 -6.39 -4.51 -14.13
N PHE A 316 -6.96 -4.66 -12.94
CA PHE A 316 -7.23 -3.58 -12.01
C PHE A 316 -6.44 -3.79 -10.72
N SER A 317 -5.68 -2.77 -10.35
CA SER A 317 -5.01 -2.65 -9.05
C SER A 317 -5.70 -1.54 -8.27
N LEU A 318 -6.34 -1.89 -7.16
CA LEU A 318 -7.12 -0.94 -6.37
C LEU A 318 -6.30 -0.44 -5.17
N HIS A 319 -6.21 0.88 -5.10
CA HIS A 319 -5.45 1.62 -4.11
C HIS A 319 -6.28 2.71 -3.45
N ASN A 320 -5.81 3.19 -2.30
CA ASN A 320 -6.38 4.36 -1.62
C ASN A 320 -5.30 5.21 -0.92
N PHE A 321 -5.34 6.53 -0.96
CA PHE A 321 -6.36 7.44 -1.51
C PHE A 321 -5.81 8.26 -2.67
N GLY A 322 -6.67 9.10 -3.27
CA GLY A 322 -6.24 10.05 -4.30
C GLY A 322 -7.35 10.42 -5.29
N LEU A 323 -8.45 9.64 -5.33
CA LEU A 323 -9.54 9.83 -6.29
C LEU A 323 -9.04 9.88 -7.74
N MET A 324 -8.12 8.97 -8.08
CA MET A 324 -7.48 8.92 -9.40
C MET A 324 -7.83 7.62 -10.13
N TRP A 325 -8.03 7.74 -11.44
CA TRP A 325 -8.02 6.61 -12.36
C TRP A 325 -6.75 6.69 -13.22
N MET A 326 -5.82 5.77 -13.01
CA MET A 326 -4.50 5.79 -13.65
C MET A 326 -4.33 4.62 -14.61
N PHE A 327 -3.52 4.82 -15.63
CA PHE A 327 -3.13 3.78 -16.57
C PHE A 327 -1.66 3.97 -17.00
N PRO A 328 -1.01 2.93 -17.57
CA PRO A 328 0.42 2.96 -17.83
C PRO A 328 0.88 4.06 -18.80
N TYR A 329 2.13 4.51 -18.72
CA TYR A 329 3.17 4.06 -17.76
C TYR A 329 3.38 5.06 -16.63
N ALA A 330 3.82 4.56 -15.47
CA ALA A 330 4.24 5.39 -14.34
C ALA A 330 5.77 5.58 -14.25
N TYR A 331 6.57 4.65 -14.80
CA TYR A 331 8.04 4.68 -14.69
C TYR A 331 8.73 5.53 -15.78
N THR A 332 7.96 6.01 -16.76
CA THR A 332 8.46 6.75 -17.93
C THR A 332 7.39 7.71 -18.44
N ASN A 333 7.82 8.79 -19.11
CA ASN A 333 6.92 9.74 -19.78
C ASN A 333 6.49 9.29 -21.19
N LYS A 334 6.82 8.06 -21.57
CA LYS A 334 6.36 7.48 -22.84
C LYS A 334 4.94 6.96 -22.68
N ASP A 335 4.12 7.22 -23.69
CA ASP A 335 2.77 6.67 -23.76
C ASP A 335 2.78 5.16 -23.99
N ALA A 336 1.81 4.46 -23.40
CA ALA A 336 1.54 3.07 -23.72
C ALA A 336 1.06 2.93 -25.17
N PRO A 337 1.29 1.78 -25.84
CA PRO A 337 0.85 1.57 -27.22
C PRO A 337 -0.65 1.83 -27.45
N ASN A 338 -1.50 1.58 -26.45
CA ASN A 338 -2.95 1.80 -26.46
C ASN A 338 -3.38 3.02 -25.61
N HIS A 339 -2.50 4.01 -25.43
CA HIS A 339 -2.78 5.18 -24.58
C HIS A 339 -4.07 5.91 -24.97
N GLN A 340 -4.35 6.05 -26.26
CA GLN A 340 -5.55 6.75 -26.72
C GLN A 340 -6.85 6.03 -26.33
N ASP A 341 -6.87 4.70 -26.36
CA ASP A 341 -8.02 3.92 -25.93
C ASP A 341 -8.24 4.10 -24.42
N LEU A 342 -7.16 4.01 -23.63
CA LEU A 342 -7.19 4.21 -22.19
C LEU A 342 -7.67 5.62 -21.81
N ARG A 343 -7.23 6.65 -22.54
CA ARG A 343 -7.71 8.03 -22.37
C ARG A 343 -9.18 8.22 -22.69
N THR A 344 -9.73 7.45 -23.62
CA THR A 344 -11.17 7.50 -23.95
C THR A 344 -12.01 6.76 -22.91
N ILE A 345 -11.49 5.66 -22.36
CA ILE A 345 -12.21 4.82 -21.37
C ILE A 345 -12.19 5.47 -19.98
N ALA A 346 -11.04 5.94 -19.51
CA ALA A 346 -10.86 6.38 -18.12
C ALA A 346 -11.88 7.45 -17.63
N PRO A 347 -12.20 8.52 -18.39
CA PRO A 347 -13.18 9.51 -17.94
C PRO A 347 -14.61 8.96 -17.80
N ARG A 348 -14.94 7.86 -18.48
CA ARG A 348 -16.27 7.21 -18.37
C ARG A 348 -16.40 6.36 -17.11
N CYS A 349 -15.28 6.00 -16.48
CA CYS A 349 -15.25 5.26 -15.22
C CYS A 349 -15.36 6.18 -13.99
N VAL A 350 -15.20 7.50 -14.18
CA VAL A 350 -15.29 8.50 -13.11
C VAL A 350 -16.67 9.15 -13.15
N ILE A 351 -17.47 8.88 -12.13
CA ILE A 351 -18.75 9.58 -11.93
C ILE A 351 -18.43 10.87 -11.16
N TYR A 352 -18.60 12.02 -11.80
CA TYR A 352 -18.56 13.31 -11.12
C TYR A 352 -19.85 13.45 -10.31
N PHE A 353 -19.73 13.51 -8.98
CA PHE A 353 -20.83 13.82 -8.06
C PHE A 353 -20.93 15.32 -7.82
#